data_AF-A0A930V060-F1
#
_entry.id   AF-A0A930V060-F1
#
_cell.length_a   1.000
_cell.length_b   1.000
_cell.length_c   1.000
_cell.angle_alpha   90.00
_cell.angle_beta   90.00
_cell.angle_gamma   90.00
#
_symmetry.space_group_name_H-M   'P 1'
#
loop_
_entity.id
_entity.type
_entity.pdbx_description
1 polymer ?
#
loop_
_entity_poly.entity_id
_entity_poly.type
_entity_poly.pdbx_seq_one_letter_code
_entity_poly.pdbx_strand_id
1 'polypeptide(L)'
;MALLDSIKVLRDGGRGLRFAGTFLSFLQLDLPQHDGSDAEPSDAEPADVPKGFRDDPGLVTAASYGDGWPLTVEYGALTCRIVKSGGREASSVTIRVPGAQYALNGVARSMSPFQNVDPIWADNPDIKGAKLDLGPFIERGLELCE
;
A
#
# COMPACT_ATOMS: atom_id res chain seq x y z
N MET A 1 36.06 37.70 22.01
CA MET A 1 34.88 36.99 21.46
C MET A 1 34.23 36.24 22.61
N ALA A 2 33.09 36.65 23.17
CA ALA A 2 31.74 36.54 22.58
C ALA A 2 31.45 35.07 22.20
N LEU A 3 30.40 34.38 22.65
CA LEU A 3 29.13 34.75 23.26
C LEU A 3 28.55 33.46 23.90
N LEU A 4 28.22 33.51 25.19
CA LEU A 4 27.28 32.61 25.87
C LEU A 4 25.88 33.22 25.73
N ASP A 5 24.86 32.43 25.43
CA ASP A 5 23.46 32.65 25.82
C ASP A 5 22.57 31.58 25.16
N SER A 6 21.50 31.05 25.75
CA SER A 6 20.95 31.14 27.10
C SER A 6 19.78 30.15 27.17
N ILE A 7 19.78 29.22 28.12
CA ILE A 7 18.57 28.49 28.52
C ILE A 7 17.88 29.36 29.57
N LYS A 8 16.85 30.10 29.16
CA LYS A 8 16.08 30.95 30.08
C LYS A 8 14.80 30.23 30.54
N VAL A 9 14.93 29.69 31.75
CA VAL A 9 13.97 29.66 32.86
C VAL A 9 12.72 30.52 32.64
N LEU A 10 11.54 29.99 32.95
CA LEU A 10 10.57 30.64 33.85
C LEU A 10 9.63 29.62 34.50
N ARG A 11 9.86 29.42 35.80
CA ARG A 11 8.97 28.84 36.80
C ARG A 11 8.59 29.98 37.75
N ASP A 12 7.31 30.28 37.85
CA ASP A 12 6.66 31.00 38.96
C ASP A 12 5.17 30.60 38.89
N GLY A 13 4.43 30.25 39.94
CA GLY A 13 4.51 30.72 41.32
C GLY A 13 3.23 31.51 41.65
N GLY A 14 2.07 30.85 41.80
CA GLY A 14 0.79 31.52 42.03
C GLY A 14 -0.12 30.76 43.00
N ARG A 15 -0.47 31.43 44.11
CA ARG A 15 -1.14 30.89 45.30
C ARG A 15 -2.66 30.81 45.13
N GLY A 16 -3.23 29.73 45.68
CA GLY A 16 -4.50 29.64 46.41
C GLY A 16 -5.68 30.53 46.02
N LEU A 17 -6.78 29.89 45.62
CA LEU A 17 -8.12 30.39 45.92
C LEU A 17 -9.08 29.20 46.10
N ARG A 18 -9.49 28.95 47.34
CA ARG A 18 -10.57 28.01 47.67
C ARG A 18 -11.90 28.70 47.39
N PHE A 19 -12.60 28.31 46.34
CA PHE A 19 -14.00 28.68 46.16
C PHE A 19 -14.88 27.66 46.90
N ALA A 20 -15.38 28.07 48.06
CA ALA A 20 -16.59 27.52 48.62
C ALA A 20 -17.76 28.11 47.82
N GLY A 21 -18.40 27.30 47.00
CA GLY A 21 -19.53 27.72 46.17
C GLY A 21 -20.41 26.54 45.85
N THR A 22 -21.49 26.40 46.60
CA THR A 22 -22.64 25.53 46.30
C THR A 22 -23.14 25.85 44.90
N PHE A 23 -22.92 24.95 43.93
CA PHE A 23 -23.53 25.06 42.62
C PHE A 23 -24.70 24.08 42.51
N LEU A 24 -25.85 24.68 42.24
CA LEU A 24 -27.17 24.10 42.11
C LEU A 24 -27.19 23.05 40.99
N SER A 25 -27.99 21.99 41.20
CA SER A 25 -28.33 20.97 40.21
C SER A 25 -28.76 21.60 38.88
N PHE A 26 -27.91 21.47 37.87
CA PHE A 26 -28.31 21.57 36.48
C PHE A 26 -28.59 20.16 35.96
N LEU A 27 -29.82 19.95 35.50
CA LEU A 27 -30.22 18.79 34.70
C LEU A 27 -29.21 18.61 33.54
N GLN A 28 -28.46 17.51 33.56
CA GLN A 28 -27.70 17.05 32.41
C GLN A 28 -28.70 16.57 31.35
N LEU A 29 -28.93 17.41 30.34
CA LEU A 29 -29.31 16.91 29.02
C LEU A 29 -28.13 16.07 28.53
N ASP A 30 -28.33 14.75 28.48
CA ASP A 30 -27.47 13.81 27.75
C ASP A 30 -27.43 14.23 26.27
N LEU A 31 -26.42 15.03 25.93
CA LEU A 31 -25.95 15.11 24.56
C LEU A 31 -25.31 13.76 24.24
N PRO A 32 -25.68 13.06 23.15
CA PRO A 32 -24.94 11.91 22.73
C PRO A 32 -23.51 12.35 22.47
N GLN A 33 -22.59 11.87 23.30
CA GLN A 33 -21.17 11.91 22.98
C GLN A 33 -21.02 11.09 21.71
N HIS A 34 -20.97 11.77 20.57
CA HIS A 34 -20.32 11.22 19.40
C HIS A 34 -18.87 11.08 19.82
N ASP A 35 -18.49 9.89 20.26
CA ASP A 35 -17.11 9.51 20.43
C ASP A 35 -16.50 9.57 19.03
N GLY A 36 -16.02 10.76 18.68
CA GLY A 36 -14.96 10.89 17.71
C GLY A 36 -13.78 10.11 18.26
N SER A 37 -13.80 8.80 18.02
CA SER A 37 -12.63 7.95 18.06
C SER A 37 -11.64 8.66 17.16
N ASP A 38 -10.61 9.22 17.77
CA ASP A 38 -9.43 9.74 17.10
C ASP A 38 -8.91 8.63 16.19
N ALA A 39 -9.32 8.65 14.91
CA ALA A 39 -8.67 7.89 13.88
C ALA A 39 -7.32 8.57 13.68
N GLU A 40 -6.29 8.02 14.33
CA GLU A 40 -4.91 8.31 13.98
C GLU A 40 -4.78 8.24 12.46
N PRO A 41 -4.21 9.25 11.78
CA PRO A 41 -3.85 9.14 10.39
C PRO A 41 -2.57 8.30 10.31
N SER A 42 -2.71 7.00 10.51
CA SER A 42 -1.63 6.02 10.37
C SER A 42 -2.17 4.88 9.49
N ASP A 43 -1.62 4.75 8.30
CA ASP A 43 -1.55 3.47 7.57
C ASP A 43 -2.88 2.81 7.15
N ALA A 44 -3.73 3.52 6.41
CA ALA A 44 -4.84 2.86 5.72
C ALA A 44 -4.31 1.93 4.60
N GLU A 45 -4.03 0.68 4.96
CA GLU A 45 -3.96 -0.43 4.00
C GLU A 45 -5.21 -0.39 3.08
N PRO A 46 -5.10 -0.73 1.80
CA PRO A 46 -6.27 -0.80 0.91
C PRO A 46 -7.23 -1.87 1.47
N ALA A 47 -8.27 -1.41 2.15
CA ALA A 47 -9.23 -2.24 2.90
C ALA A 47 -9.92 -3.30 2.02
N ASP A 48 -9.87 -3.15 0.70
CA ASP A 48 -10.52 -4.01 -0.29
C ASP A 48 -9.64 -5.17 -0.79
N VAL A 49 -8.36 -5.25 -0.41
CA VAL A 49 -7.50 -6.39 -0.79
C VAL A 49 -7.79 -7.58 0.14
N PRO A 50 -8.04 -8.81 -0.35
CA PRO A 50 -8.23 -9.98 0.51
C PRO A 50 -6.95 -10.35 1.27
N LYS A 51 -7.08 -10.91 2.49
CA LYS A 51 -5.94 -11.30 3.35
C LYS A 51 -4.88 -12.14 2.61
N GLY A 52 -5.29 -13.09 1.78
CA GLY A 52 -4.36 -13.95 1.02
C GLY A 52 -3.53 -13.23 -0.06
N PHE A 53 -3.83 -11.95 -0.32
CA PHE A 53 -2.99 -11.06 -1.13
C PHE A 53 -2.21 -10.08 -0.25
N ARG A 54 -2.79 -9.60 0.86
CA ARG A 54 -2.11 -8.68 1.80
C ARG A 54 -0.79 -9.22 2.33
N ASP A 55 -0.77 -10.51 2.66
CA ASP A 55 0.41 -11.16 3.24
C ASP A 55 1.43 -11.59 2.16
N ASP A 56 1.18 -11.33 0.87
CA ASP A 56 2.05 -11.76 -0.24
C ASP A 56 3.17 -10.73 -0.47
N PRO A 57 4.47 -11.12 -0.42
CA PRO A 57 5.58 -10.19 -0.62
C PRO A 57 5.62 -9.57 -2.02
N GLY A 58 4.93 -10.18 -2.98
CA GLY A 58 4.76 -9.65 -4.33
C GLY A 58 3.52 -8.78 -4.52
N LEU A 59 2.78 -8.43 -3.47
CA LEU A 59 1.59 -7.59 -3.59
C LEU A 59 1.90 -6.28 -4.31
N VAL A 60 1.09 -5.98 -5.32
CA VAL A 60 1.05 -4.72 -6.05
C VAL A 60 -0.41 -4.28 -6.20
N THR A 61 -0.69 -2.99 -6.03
CA THR A 61 -2.05 -2.44 -6.09
C THR A 61 -2.11 -1.22 -6.99
N ALA A 62 -3.26 -0.96 -7.62
CA ALA A 62 -3.49 0.25 -8.39
C ALA A 62 -3.26 1.50 -7.53
N ALA A 63 -3.71 1.48 -6.28
CA ALA A 63 -3.52 2.57 -5.32
C ALA A 63 -2.03 2.89 -5.07
N SER A 64 -1.17 1.87 -4.96
CA SER A 64 0.27 2.08 -4.70
C SER A 64 1.06 2.54 -5.93
N TYR A 65 0.56 2.24 -7.14
CA TYR A 65 1.24 2.59 -8.40
C TYR A 65 0.66 3.83 -9.09
N GLY A 66 -0.56 4.24 -8.75
CA GLY A 66 -1.25 5.38 -9.36
C GLY A 66 -1.32 5.25 -10.89
N ASP A 67 -0.94 6.33 -11.59
CA ASP A 67 -0.92 6.40 -13.06
C ASP A 67 0.04 5.38 -13.71
N GLY A 68 0.98 4.81 -12.93
CA GLY A 68 1.89 3.77 -13.39
C GLY A 68 1.29 2.36 -13.37
N TRP A 69 0.02 2.19 -13.00
CA TRP A 69 -0.64 0.89 -12.94
C TRP A 69 -0.98 0.37 -14.34
N PRO A 70 -0.36 -0.73 -14.82
CA PRO A 70 -0.48 -1.16 -16.22
C PRO A 70 -1.59 -2.20 -16.44
N LEU A 71 -2.43 -2.46 -15.44
CA LEU A 71 -3.44 -3.51 -15.46
C LEU A 71 -4.85 -2.94 -15.28
N THR A 72 -5.86 -3.73 -15.63
CA THR A 72 -7.28 -3.38 -15.47
C THR A 72 -7.92 -3.91 -14.19
N VAL A 73 -7.20 -4.74 -13.42
CA VAL A 73 -7.62 -5.23 -12.10
C VAL A 73 -7.07 -4.31 -11.01
N GLU A 74 -7.66 -4.29 -9.81
CA GLU A 74 -7.24 -3.37 -8.73
C GLU A 74 -5.96 -3.80 -8.00
N TYR A 75 -5.63 -5.09 -8.02
CA TYR A 75 -4.47 -5.64 -7.33
C TYR A 75 -4.04 -6.98 -7.94
N GLY A 76 -2.82 -7.39 -7.61
CA GLY A 76 -2.31 -8.72 -7.85
C GLY A 76 -1.07 -9.00 -7.01
N ALA A 77 -0.57 -10.23 -7.08
CA ALA A 77 0.66 -10.63 -6.45
C ALA A 77 1.66 -11.11 -7.51
N LEU A 78 2.77 -10.40 -7.65
CA LEU A 78 3.91 -10.80 -8.47
C LEU A 78 4.55 -12.05 -7.85
N THR A 79 4.97 -12.98 -8.69
CA THR A 79 5.70 -14.15 -8.23
C THR A 79 6.84 -14.44 -9.19
N CYS A 80 7.99 -14.82 -8.66
CA CYS A 80 9.08 -15.37 -9.46
C CYS A 80 9.32 -16.84 -9.17
N ARG A 81 9.73 -17.58 -10.22
CA ARG A 81 10.33 -18.91 -10.10
C ARG A 81 11.54 -19.02 -11.00
N ILE A 82 12.65 -19.54 -10.49
CA ILE A 82 13.79 -19.97 -11.32
C ILE A 82 13.42 -21.31 -11.99
N VAL A 83 13.50 -21.35 -13.32
CA VAL A 83 13.29 -22.54 -14.14
C VAL A 83 14.60 -23.01 -14.75
N LYS A 84 14.82 -24.33 -14.73
CA LYS A 84 16.03 -24.94 -15.30
C LYS A 84 15.68 -25.75 -16.53
N SER A 85 16.37 -25.50 -17.64
CA SER A 85 16.20 -26.27 -18.87
C SER A 85 17.51 -26.30 -19.65
N GLY A 86 17.92 -27.49 -20.11
CA GLY A 86 19.14 -27.65 -20.91
C GLY A 86 20.42 -27.14 -20.22
N GLY A 87 20.50 -27.23 -18.88
CA GLY A 87 21.64 -26.74 -18.09
C GLY A 87 21.69 -25.22 -17.92
N ARG A 88 20.64 -24.49 -18.29
CA ARG A 88 20.50 -23.04 -18.10
C ARG A 88 19.37 -22.74 -17.12
N GLU A 89 19.51 -21.63 -16.42
CA GLU A 89 18.51 -21.10 -15.51
C GLU A 89 17.91 -19.82 -16.09
N ALA A 90 16.60 -19.63 -15.90
CA ALA A 90 15.91 -18.42 -16.29
C ALA A 90 14.79 -18.11 -15.29
N SER A 91 14.47 -16.84 -15.11
CA SER A 91 13.41 -16.42 -14.19
C SER A 91 12.07 -16.33 -14.90
N SER A 92 11.06 -17.03 -14.38
CA SER A 92 9.67 -16.95 -14.81
C SER A 92 8.92 -15.97 -13.89
N VAL A 93 8.46 -14.85 -14.46
CA VAL A 93 7.69 -13.85 -13.72
C VAL A 93 6.23 -13.89 -14.15
N THR A 94 5.35 -14.00 -13.16
CA THR A 94 3.89 -14.00 -13.35
C THR A 94 3.22 -13.07 -12.35
N ILE A 95 1.97 -12.72 -12.60
CA ILE A 95 1.09 -12.08 -11.62
C ILE A 95 -0.11 -12.98 -11.33
N ARG A 96 -0.36 -13.26 -10.05
CA ARG A 96 -1.57 -13.90 -9.56
C ARG A 96 -2.61 -12.83 -9.30
N VAL A 97 -3.83 -13.04 -9.78
CA VAL A 97 -5.02 -12.21 -9.53
C VAL A 97 -6.15 -13.14 -9.08
N PRO A 98 -7.31 -12.63 -8.61
CA PRO A 98 -8.43 -13.50 -8.28
C PRO A 98 -8.81 -14.44 -9.43
N GLY A 99 -8.70 -15.75 -9.20
CA GLY A 99 -9.08 -16.80 -10.15
C GLY A 99 -8.10 -17.11 -11.29
N ALA A 100 -6.99 -16.37 -11.44
CA ALA A 100 -6.06 -16.57 -12.56
C ALA A 100 -4.61 -16.21 -12.22
N GLN A 101 -3.69 -16.73 -13.03
CA GLN A 101 -2.27 -16.37 -12.99
C GLN A 101 -1.78 -16.12 -14.42
N TYR A 102 -1.21 -14.94 -14.64
CA TYR A 102 -0.83 -14.43 -15.95
C TYR A 102 0.69 -14.33 -16.09
N ALA A 103 1.21 -14.73 -17.24
CA ALA A 103 2.62 -14.62 -17.58
C ALA A 103 2.98 -13.17 -17.93
N LEU A 104 4.01 -12.62 -17.28
CA LEU A 104 4.50 -11.26 -17.57
C LEU A 104 5.73 -11.25 -18.47
N ASN A 105 6.55 -12.31 -18.46
CA ASN A 105 7.76 -12.38 -19.29
C ASN A 105 7.75 -13.60 -20.24
N GLY A 106 8.68 -13.59 -21.21
CA GLY A 106 8.76 -14.63 -22.25
C GLY A 106 8.98 -16.05 -21.71
N VAL A 107 9.71 -16.18 -20.60
CA VAL A 107 9.92 -17.46 -19.91
C VAL A 107 8.59 -17.98 -19.37
N ALA A 108 7.85 -17.16 -18.61
CA ALA A 108 6.54 -17.53 -18.09
C ALA A 108 5.53 -17.85 -19.21
N ARG A 109 5.55 -17.10 -20.33
CA ARG A 109 4.66 -17.36 -21.47
C ARG A 109 4.89 -18.72 -22.13
N SER A 110 6.07 -19.30 -21.95
CA SER A 110 6.43 -20.61 -22.47
C SER A 110 6.04 -21.75 -21.53
N MET A 111 5.40 -21.45 -20.40
CA MET A 111 5.07 -22.41 -19.35
C MET A 111 3.56 -22.56 -19.16
N SER A 112 3.12 -23.79 -18.93
CA SER A 112 1.78 -24.09 -18.42
C SER A 112 1.78 -24.00 -16.88
N PRO A 113 0.71 -23.52 -16.22
CA PRO A 113 -0.61 -23.18 -16.77
C PRO A 113 -0.86 -21.67 -16.94
N PHE A 114 0.18 -20.85 -17.11
CA PHE A 114 0.03 -19.39 -17.06
C PHE A 114 -0.70 -18.83 -18.28
N GLN A 115 -1.67 -17.96 -18.03
CA GLN A 115 -2.45 -17.30 -19.08
C GLN A 115 -1.67 -16.14 -19.70
N ASN A 116 -2.03 -15.74 -20.92
CA ASN A 116 -1.51 -14.50 -21.51
C ASN A 116 -2.13 -13.29 -20.80
N VAL A 117 -1.32 -12.30 -20.41
CA VAL A 117 -1.73 -11.09 -19.69
C VAL A 117 -2.64 -10.16 -20.50
N ASP A 118 -2.68 -10.29 -21.84
CA ASP A 118 -3.46 -9.43 -22.74
C ASP A 118 -4.89 -9.09 -22.28
N PRO A 119 -5.70 -10.03 -21.71
CA PRO A 119 -7.06 -9.73 -21.25
C PRO A 119 -7.13 -8.74 -20.09
N ILE A 120 -6.07 -8.60 -19.30
CA ILE A 120 -6.01 -7.67 -18.16
C ILE A 120 -5.02 -6.53 -18.38
N TRP A 121 -4.32 -6.49 -19.51
CA TRP A 121 -3.33 -5.46 -19.82
C TRP A 121 -4.03 -4.18 -20.28
N ALA A 122 -3.87 -3.10 -19.51
CA ALA A 122 -4.48 -1.82 -19.81
C ALA A 122 -3.93 -1.19 -21.10
N ASP A 123 -4.83 -0.61 -21.89
CA ASP A 123 -4.46 0.21 -23.05
C ASP A 123 -3.83 1.52 -22.58
N ASN A 124 -2.87 2.03 -23.36
CA ASN A 124 -2.29 3.34 -23.14
C ASN A 124 -3.29 4.41 -23.62
N PRO A 125 -3.76 5.33 -22.74
CA PRO A 125 -4.76 6.34 -23.11
C PRO A 125 -4.20 7.38 -24.10
N ASP A 126 -2.89 7.60 -24.12
CA ASP A 126 -2.23 8.61 -24.95
C ASP A 126 -1.84 8.07 -26.33
N ILE A 127 -1.68 6.76 -26.46
CA ILE A 127 -1.21 6.10 -27.70
C ILE A 127 -2.17 5.00 -28.11
N LYS A 128 -3.03 5.32 -29.09
CA LYS A 128 -4.05 4.38 -29.61
C LYS A 128 -3.41 3.06 -30.08
N GLY A 129 -3.90 1.96 -29.51
CA GLY A 129 -3.47 0.60 -29.86
C GLY A 129 -2.19 0.15 -29.15
N ALA A 130 -1.58 0.99 -28.33
CA ALA A 130 -0.49 0.59 -27.44
C ALA A 130 -1.04 0.16 -26.07
N LYS A 131 -0.25 -0.62 -25.35
CA LYS A 131 -0.48 -1.00 -23.96
C LYS A 131 0.41 -0.19 -23.02
N LEU A 132 0.02 -0.06 -21.75
CA LEU A 132 0.88 0.53 -20.72
C LEU A 132 2.12 -0.34 -20.46
N ASP A 133 3.23 0.25 -20.00
CA ASP A 133 4.48 -0.50 -19.84
C ASP A 133 4.42 -1.51 -18.69
N LEU A 134 4.76 -2.77 -18.96
CA LEU A 134 4.90 -3.83 -17.96
C LEU A 134 6.32 -3.95 -17.39
N GLY A 135 7.31 -3.24 -17.96
CA GLY A 135 8.70 -3.27 -17.54
C GLY A 135 8.89 -3.18 -16.02
N PRO A 136 8.33 -2.16 -15.35
CA PRO A 136 8.44 -2.02 -13.89
C PRO A 136 7.89 -3.21 -13.09
N PHE A 137 6.84 -3.89 -13.59
CA PHE A 137 6.26 -5.06 -12.92
C PHE A 137 7.13 -6.29 -13.12
N ILE A 138 7.72 -6.44 -14.31
CA ILE A 138 8.66 -7.52 -14.59
C ILE A 138 9.91 -7.34 -13.73
N GLU A 139 10.47 -6.14 -13.67
CA GLU A 139 11.65 -5.81 -12.84
C GLU A 139 11.37 -6.09 -11.36
N ARG A 140 10.28 -5.55 -10.81
CA ARG A 140 9.87 -5.82 -9.43
C ARG A 140 9.66 -7.32 -9.17
N GLY A 141 9.06 -8.03 -10.12
CA GLY A 141 8.87 -9.47 -10.02
C GLY A 141 10.19 -10.25 -10.04
N LEU A 142 11.18 -9.82 -10.80
CA LEU A 142 12.51 -10.43 -10.85
C LEU A 142 13.28 -10.29 -9.53
N GLU A 143 13.03 -9.22 -8.77
CA GLU A 143 13.61 -9.05 -7.43
C GLU A 143 13.11 -10.09 -6.42
N LEU A 144 11.98 -10.75 -6.70
CA LEU A 144 11.42 -11.80 -5.86
C LEU A 144 12.03 -13.19 -6.14
N CYS A 145 12.94 -13.30 -7.10
CA CYS A 145 13.59 -14.57 -7.40
C CYS A 145 14.66 -14.88 -6.34
N GLU A 146 14.46 -15.98 -5.62
CA GLU A 146 15.48 -16.61 -4.78
C GLU A 146 16.08 -17.85 -5.47
#